data_AF-A0A959BUF2-F1
#
_entry.id   AF-A0A959BUF2-F1
#
_cell.length_a   1.000
_cell.length_b   1.000
_cell.length_c   1.000
_cell.angle_alpha   90.00
_cell.angle_beta   90.00
_cell.angle_gamma   90.00
#
_symmetry.space_group_name_H-M   'P 1'
#
loop_
_entity.id
_entity.type
_entity.pdbx_description
1 polymer ?
#
loop_
_entity_poly.entity_id
_entity_poly.type
_entity_poly.pdbx_seq_one_letter_code
_entity_poly.pdbx_strand_id
1 'polypeptide(L)'
;MKHLIEISRIVTKRKVRKIEIFDDHSLRHKNSKFNEFYEALRANKFKTDRDAAQYLYGCNPTDPKYRQLKSRFRKRLLNTLFFLDVNMPSASNYDRAYYSCNKDWTLVNTLAWYDAPHTAAQLARQVLTTALKFKFADLIVNCSRILRAYSAETGDQHSFEEYDHYIKEYTQILEAEIRSEELYQRVIMNNNLPVSKNQELADQIQGYCETLVSLSEQYSSPVVCYNMYLVWVHRYEMQQDFDAMLEVCEQGEKYITQNPIFEQESKLITFQTKRMSAYLHLLNYRDGRINAEKSLSHFPEGTEPWFTFMEYYFLLAMHTENYINAIAIFNRAADHPKFKKMDSIVQEKWNIFEGYVNYIIENEGKTNKVLQMQPRKGFRVSKVLNSPVLYPKEQRIFSVLLIILQILFLLERKTLSGLPERIERLKKYANRQLRKEEYHRSVQFIRLLQQLNKADYQLEELSNTGKYYSSLKSYSFFYRGKVSGLEVIPYEKLWERILSYLK
;
A
#
# COMPACT_ATOMS: atom_id res chain seq x y z
N MET A 1 17.59 -17.33 -41.32
CA MET A 1 19.01 -17.76 -41.17
C MET A 1 19.96 -16.63 -40.78
N LYS A 2 19.97 -15.45 -41.44
CA LYS A 2 20.88 -14.33 -41.11
C LYS A 2 20.86 -13.95 -39.61
N HIS A 3 19.68 -13.80 -39.01
CA HIS A 3 19.53 -13.46 -37.58
C HIS A 3 20.11 -14.52 -36.63
N LEU A 4 19.87 -15.81 -36.93
CA LEU A 4 20.41 -16.90 -36.13
C LEU A 4 21.95 -16.95 -36.20
N ILE A 5 22.54 -16.59 -37.35
CA ILE A 5 23.99 -16.51 -37.51
C ILE A 5 24.57 -15.41 -36.60
N GLU A 6 23.97 -14.21 -36.59
CA GLU A 6 24.39 -13.12 -35.70
C GLU A 6 24.32 -13.53 -34.23
N ILE A 7 23.19 -14.08 -33.79
CA ILE A 7 23.00 -14.54 -32.41
C ILE A 7 24.02 -15.63 -32.04
N SER A 8 24.25 -16.61 -32.93
CA SER A 8 25.18 -17.72 -32.66
C SER A 8 26.65 -17.27 -32.53
N ARG A 9 27.04 -16.20 -33.21
CA ARG A 9 28.38 -15.58 -33.08
C ARG A 9 28.56 -14.91 -31.72
N ILE A 10 27.49 -14.34 -31.17
CA ILE A 10 27.50 -13.70 -29.86
C ILE A 10 27.55 -14.75 -28.75
N VAL A 11 26.72 -15.80 -28.84
CA VAL A 11 26.56 -16.85 -27.83
C VAL A 11 27.62 -17.95 -27.99
N THR A 12 28.88 -17.59 -27.73
CA THR A 12 30.00 -18.55 -27.80
C THR A 12 30.03 -19.51 -26.60
N LYS A 13 30.54 -20.73 -26.80
CA LYS A 13 30.74 -21.73 -25.72
C LYS A 13 31.51 -21.17 -24.51
N ARG A 14 32.46 -20.25 -24.74
CA ARG A 14 33.26 -19.59 -23.69
C ARG A 14 32.45 -18.58 -22.87
N LYS A 15 31.54 -17.83 -23.50
CA LYS A 15 30.64 -16.89 -22.82
C LYS A 15 29.56 -17.65 -22.06
N VAL A 16 29.00 -18.72 -22.64
CA VAL A 16 27.99 -19.58 -21.99
C VAL A 16 28.54 -20.25 -20.72
N ARG A 17 29.77 -20.77 -20.74
CA ARG A 17 30.43 -21.36 -19.55
C ARG A 17 30.62 -20.38 -18.38
N LYS A 18 30.58 -19.08 -18.62
CA LYS A 18 30.75 -18.03 -17.61
C LYS A 18 29.41 -17.51 -17.06
N ILE A 19 28.28 -18.08 -17.48
CA ILE A 19 26.96 -17.69 -16.98
C ILE A 19 26.85 -18.16 -15.54
N GLU A 20 26.82 -17.20 -14.62
CA GLU A 20 26.60 -17.45 -13.19
C GLU A 20 25.14 -17.17 -12.88
N ILE A 21 24.31 -18.22 -12.95
CA ILE A 21 22.88 -18.18 -12.57
C ILE A 21 22.63 -19.05 -11.35
N PHE A 22 21.47 -18.85 -10.75
CA PHE A 22 20.92 -19.69 -9.70
C PHE A 22 19.96 -20.68 -10.37
N ASP A 23 20.44 -21.89 -10.64
CA ASP A 23 19.71 -22.94 -11.35
C ASP A 23 19.17 -24.03 -10.41
N ASP A 24 18.27 -24.87 -10.93
CA ASP A 24 17.70 -26.00 -10.18
C ASP A 24 18.78 -26.96 -9.63
N HIS A 25 19.89 -27.12 -10.38
CA HIS A 25 21.03 -27.89 -9.92
C HIS A 25 21.68 -27.27 -8.66
N SER A 26 21.85 -25.95 -8.60
CA SER A 26 22.35 -25.24 -7.42
C SER A 26 21.43 -25.37 -6.20
N LEU A 27 20.10 -25.48 -6.41
CA LEU A 27 19.10 -25.71 -5.36
C LEU A 27 19.08 -27.16 -4.84
N ARG A 28 19.40 -28.13 -5.69
CA ARG A 28 19.43 -29.57 -5.31
C ARG A 28 20.66 -29.94 -4.48
N HIS A 29 21.75 -29.18 -4.56
CA HIS A 29 22.94 -29.36 -3.72
C HIS A 29 22.71 -28.84 -2.30
N LYS A 30 22.10 -29.65 -1.44
CA LYS A 30 21.77 -29.33 -0.03
C LYS A 30 22.98 -28.89 0.81
N ASN A 31 24.18 -29.33 0.47
CA ASN A 31 25.40 -29.05 1.24
C ASN A 31 26.16 -27.79 0.80
N SER A 32 25.63 -27.03 -0.18
CA SER A 32 26.28 -25.80 -0.61
C SER A 32 25.96 -24.65 0.33
N LYS A 33 26.98 -23.88 0.74
CA LYS A 33 26.82 -22.62 1.49
C LYS A 33 25.92 -21.61 0.78
N PHE A 34 25.77 -21.70 -0.54
CA PHE A 34 24.80 -20.90 -1.30
C PHE A 34 23.35 -21.29 -1.00
N ASN A 35 23.05 -22.58 -0.96
CA ASN A 35 21.71 -23.08 -0.69
C ASN A 35 21.33 -22.85 0.78
N GLU A 36 22.29 -23.08 1.68
CA GLU A 36 22.14 -22.75 3.10
C GLU A 36 21.84 -21.25 3.29
N PHE A 37 22.54 -20.36 2.57
CA PHE A 37 22.26 -18.93 2.62
C PHE A 37 20.87 -18.59 2.07
N TYR A 38 20.47 -19.21 0.95
CA TYR A 38 19.15 -19.02 0.34
C TYR A 38 17.99 -19.46 1.25
N GLU A 39 18.03 -20.69 1.77
CA GLU A 39 16.97 -21.23 2.63
C GLU A 39 16.86 -20.44 3.94
N ALA A 40 17.99 -20.04 4.51
CA ALA A 40 17.99 -19.24 5.74
C ALA A 40 17.46 -17.80 5.51
N LEU A 41 17.73 -17.19 4.35
CA LEU A 41 17.10 -15.91 3.96
C LEU A 41 15.59 -16.08 3.74
N ARG A 42 15.17 -17.11 3.02
CA ARG A 42 13.75 -17.38 2.73
C ARG A 42 12.96 -17.72 4.00
N ALA A 43 13.61 -18.33 4.99
CA ALA A 43 13.06 -18.60 6.32
C ALA A 43 13.16 -17.40 7.28
N ASN A 44 13.60 -16.22 6.82
CA ASN A 44 13.77 -15.00 7.62
C ASN A 44 14.66 -15.20 8.88
N LYS A 45 15.67 -16.08 8.79
CA LYS A 45 16.58 -16.36 9.93
C LYS A 45 17.60 -15.24 10.19
N PHE A 46 17.86 -14.39 9.20
CA PHE A 46 18.84 -13.31 9.31
C PHE A 46 18.17 -11.95 9.35
N LYS A 47 18.52 -11.13 10.35
CA LYS A 47 18.14 -9.71 10.40
C LYS A 47 19.31 -8.80 10.06
N THR A 48 20.53 -9.27 10.29
CA THR A 48 21.76 -8.52 10.05
C THR A 48 22.82 -9.36 9.34
N ASP A 49 23.79 -8.68 8.73
CA ASP A 49 24.98 -9.33 8.15
C ASP A 49 25.80 -10.09 9.21
N ARG A 50 25.72 -9.68 10.48
CA ARG A 50 26.39 -10.36 11.60
C ARG A 50 25.79 -11.73 11.85
N ASP A 51 24.46 -11.83 11.82
CA ASP A 51 23.74 -13.10 11.99
C ASP A 51 24.09 -14.07 10.86
N ALA A 52 24.10 -13.56 9.62
CA ALA A 52 24.42 -14.36 8.44
C ALA A 52 25.88 -14.83 8.41
N ALA A 53 26.85 -13.95 8.74
CA ALA A 53 28.27 -14.29 8.75
C ALA A 53 28.60 -15.33 9.84
N GLN A 54 28.02 -15.16 11.04
CA GLN A 54 28.21 -16.10 12.14
C GLN A 54 27.58 -17.46 11.83
N TYR A 55 26.38 -17.49 11.24
CA TYR A 55 25.70 -18.73 10.91
C TYR A 55 26.40 -19.51 9.79
N LEU A 56 26.83 -18.82 8.72
CA LEU A 56 27.39 -19.48 7.54
C LEU A 56 28.84 -19.91 7.71
N TYR A 57 29.66 -19.07 8.36
CA TYR A 57 31.12 -19.29 8.46
C TYR A 57 31.69 -19.12 9.87
N GLY A 58 30.89 -18.75 10.87
CA GLY A 58 31.39 -18.47 12.22
C GLY A 58 32.32 -17.25 12.27
N CYS A 59 32.18 -16.32 11.33
CA CYS A 59 33.12 -15.22 11.13
C CYS A 59 32.46 -13.84 11.27
N ASN A 60 33.29 -12.79 11.33
CA ASN A 60 32.82 -11.42 11.29
C ASN A 60 32.31 -11.03 9.88
N PRO A 61 31.37 -10.06 9.77
CA PRO A 61 30.88 -9.54 8.48
C PRO A 61 31.96 -8.98 7.56
N THR A 62 33.08 -8.56 8.13
CA THR A 62 34.24 -8.02 7.40
C THR A 62 35.14 -9.11 6.84
N ASP A 63 34.91 -10.38 7.14
CA ASP A 63 35.71 -11.48 6.61
C ASP A 63 35.58 -11.57 5.06
N PRO A 64 36.70 -11.65 4.32
CA PRO A 64 36.70 -11.83 2.87
C PRO A 64 35.82 -12.99 2.39
N LYS A 65 35.76 -14.11 3.12
CA LYS A 65 34.98 -15.31 2.73
C LYS A 65 33.48 -15.02 2.66
N TYR A 66 32.94 -14.37 3.69
CA TYR A 66 31.54 -13.97 3.72
C TYR A 66 31.24 -12.91 2.67
N ARG A 67 32.10 -11.88 2.53
CA ARG A 67 31.93 -10.82 1.51
C ARG A 67 31.91 -11.37 0.08
N GLN A 68 32.78 -12.33 -0.23
CA GLN A 68 32.80 -13.01 -1.53
C GLN A 68 31.54 -13.85 -1.75
N LEU A 69 31.08 -14.61 -0.74
CA LEU A 69 29.84 -15.37 -0.83
C LEU A 69 28.65 -14.43 -1.10
N LYS A 70 28.48 -13.37 -0.30
CA LYS A 70 27.40 -12.39 -0.45
C LYS A 70 27.40 -11.72 -1.82
N SER A 71 28.58 -11.30 -2.29
CA SER A 71 28.72 -10.66 -3.60
C SER A 71 28.34 -11.61 -4.75
N ARG A 72 28.89 -12.84 -4.76
CA ARG A 72 28.57 -13.85 -5.78
C ARG A 72 27.11 -14.29 -5.71
N PHE A 73 26.57 -14.45 -4.49
CA PHE A 73 25.16 -14.78 -4.26
C PHE A 73 24.23 -13.72 -4.82
N ARG A 74 24.46 -12.44 -4.48
CA ARG A 74 23.70 -11.31 -5.04
C ARG A 74 23.77 -11.28 -6.56
N LYS A 75 24.98 -11.42 -7.13
CA LYS A 75 25.17 -11.41 -8.60
C LYS A 75 24.39 -12.54 -9.28
N ARG A 76 24.47 -13.77 -8.75
CA ARG A 76 23.73 -14.92 -9.30
C ARG A 76 22.22 -14.73 -9.21
N LEU A 77 21.71 -14.23 -8.08
CA LEU A 77 20.28 -13.95 -7.92
C LEU A 77 19.80 -12.93 -8.95
N LEU A 78 20.50 -11.79 -9.09
CA LEU A 78 20.14 -10.75 -10.06
C LEU A 78 20.19 -11.27 -11.50
N ASN A 79 21.22 -12.05 -11.86
CA ASN A 79 21.31 -12.67 -13.18
C ASN A 79 20.14 -13.62 -13.46
N THR A 80 19.67 -14.33 -12.44
CA THR A 80 18.57 -15.29 -12.57
C THR A 80 17.25 -14.59 -12.90
N LEU A 81 17.08 -13.31 -12.49
CA LEU A 81 15.86 -12.54 -12.78
C LEU A 81 15.58 -12.41 -14.28
N PHE A 82 16.61 -12.35 -15.15
CA PHE A 82 16.43 -12.31 -16.60
C PHE A 82 15.79 -13.57 -17.19
N PHE A 83 15.84 -14.68 -16.46
CA PHE A 83 15.33 -15.99 -16.88
C PHE A 83 13.96 -16.34 -16.29
N LEU A 84 13.41 -15.49 -15.42
CA LEU A 84 12.08 -15.71 -14.88
C LEU A 84 11.02 -15.54 -15.97
N ASP A 85 10.03 -16.42 -15.94
CA ASP A 85 8.86 -16.34 -16.82
C ASP A 85 7.86 -15.31 -16.26
N VAL A 86 7.28 -14.52 -17.16
CA VAL A 86 6.40 -13.37 -16.91
C VAL A 86 4.94 -13.79 -16.93
N ASN A 87 4.65 -15.08 -17.11
CA ASN A 87 3.32 -15.67 -16.99
C ASN A 87 2.84 -15.64 -15.53
N MET A 88 2.72 -14.44 -14.97
CA MET A 88 2.06 -14.14 -13.71
C MET A 88 0.55 -14.16 -13.98
N PRO A 89 -0.22 -15.03 -13.31
CA PRO A 89 -1.67 -15.09 -13.44
C PRO A 89 -2.38 -13.81 -13.00
N SER A 90 -1.73 -12.98 -12.17
CA SER A 90 -2.26 -11.78 -11.52
C SER A 90 -1.68 -10.48 -12.09
N ALA A 91 -1.31 -10.44 -13.36
CA ALA A 91 -0.84 -9.22 -14.01
C ALA A 91 -1.82 -8.86 -15.13
N SER A 92 -2.20 -7.58 -15.18
CA SER A 92 -3.00 -7.03 -16.28
C SER A 92 -2.28 -7.25 -17.61
N ASN A 93 -3.04 -7.27 -18.72
CA ASN A 93 -2.44 -7.39 -20.05
C ASN A 93 -1.48 -6.22 -20.36
N TYR A 94 -1.77 -5.03 -19.82
CA TYR A 94 -0.92 -3.85 -19.94
C TYR A 94 0.43 -4.06 -19.22
N ASP A 95 0.42 -4.44 -17.95
CA ASP A 95 1.63 -4.62 -17.13
C ASP A 95 2.50 -5.76 -17.69
N ARG A 96 1.87 -6.86 -18.12
CA ARG A 96 2.57 -7.99 -18.76
C ARG A 96 3.24 -7.55 -20.06
N ALA A 97 2.54 -6.77 -20.88
CA ALA A 97 3.10 -6.24 -22.12
C ALA A 97 4.27 -5.28 -21.85
N TYR A 98 4.13 -4.37 -20.88
CA TYR A 98 5.20 -3.43 -20.54
C TYR A 98 6.46 -4.16 -20.04
N TYR A 99 6.31 -5.15 -19.17
CA TYR A 99 7.43 -5.97 -18.71
C TYR A 99 8.09 -6.75 -19.86
N SER A 100 7.29 -7.41 -20.71
CA SER A 100 7.81 -8.17 -21.85
C SER A 100 8.59 -7.27 -22.80
N CYS A 101 8.03 -6.11 -23.14
CA CYS A 101 8.72 -5.13 -23.98
C CYS A 101 10.04 -4.65 -23.37
N ASN A 102 10.11 -4.42 -22.05
CA ASN A 102 11.36 -4.04 -21.39
C ASN A 102 12.41 -5.17 -21.39
N LYS A 103 11.97 -6.42 -21.24
CA LYS A 103 12.85 -7.60 -21.36
C LYS A 103 13.42 -7.71 -22.77
N ASP A 104 12.56 -7.60 -23.78
CA ASP A 104 12.97 -7.65 -25.19
C ASP A 104 13.83 -6.43 -25.57
N TRP A 105 13.52 -5.25 -25.04
CA TRP A 105 14.33 -4.04 -25.21
C TRP A 105 15.75 -4.21 -24.65
N THR A 106 15.89 -4.87 -23.50
CA THR A 106 17.22 -5.20 -22.96
C THR A 106 18.01 -6.12 -23.90
N LEU A 107 17.33 -7.06 -24.57
CA LEU A 107 17.93 -7.91 -25.59
C LEU A 107 18.31 -7.10 -26.84
N VAL A 108 17.47 -6.16 -27.30
CA VAL A 108 17.78 -5.24 -28.40
C VAL A 108 19.08 -4.48 -28.11
N ASN A 109 19.20 -3.86 -26.94
CA ASN A 109 20.42 -3.14 -26.54
C ASN A 109 21.65 -4.06 -26.48
N THR A 110 21.46 -5.30 -26.01
CA THR A 110 22.54 -6.29 -25.97
C THR A 110 23.00 -6.68 -27.39
N LEU A 111 22.06 -6.90 -28.31
CA LEU A 111 22.36 -7.22 -29.71
C LEU A 111 23.07 -6.05 -30.40
N ALA A 112 22.59 -4.82 -30.20
CA ALA A 112 23.23 -3.62 -30.71
C ALA A 112 24.66 -3.46 -30.18
N TRP A 113 24.87 -3.70 -28.89
CA TRP A 113 26.20 -3.63 -28.26
C TRP A 113 27.21 -4.65 -28.84
N TYR A 114 26.73 -5.81 -29.27
CA TYR A 114 27.55 -6.85 -29.89
C TYR A 114 27.60 -6.78 -31.43
N ASP A 115 27.19 -5.65 -32.02
CA ASP A 115 27.26 -5.41 -33.46
C ASP A 115 26.43 -6.43 -34.29
N ALA A 116 25.20 -6.71 -33.82
CA ALA A 116 24.19 -7.48 -34.56
C ALA A 116 23.00 -6.59 -34.96
N PRO A 117 23.20 -5.59 -35.85
CA PRO A 117 22.22 -4.55 -36.14
C PRO A 117 20.95 -5.10 -36.82
N HIS A 118 21.07 -6.09 -37.71
CA HIS A 118 19.89 -6.66 -38.39
C HIS A 118 18.94 -7.38 -37.43
N THR A 119 19.48 -8.16 -36.49
CA THR A 119 18.69 -8.83 -35.46
C THR A 119 18.16 -7.85 -34.42
N ALA A 120 18.97 -6.87 -34.01
CA ALA A 120 18.52 -5.81 -33.12
C ALA A 120 17.33 -5.04 -33.71
N ALA A 121 17.39 -4.65 -34.99
CA ALA A 121 16.32 -3.96 -35.69
C ALA A 121 15.05 -4.83 -35.84
N GLN A 122 15.20 -6.13 -36.12
CA GLN A 122 14.04 -7.03 -36.17
C GLN A 122 13.30 -7.09 -34.83
N LEU A 123 14.03 -7.29 -33.73
CA LEU A 123 13.44 -7.37 -32.39
C LEU A 123 12.88 -6.01 -31.96
N ALA A 124 13.57 -4.90 -32.28
CA ALA A 124 13.09 -3.55 -32.00
C ALA A 124 11.75 -3.25 -32.70
N ARG A 125 11.52 -3.73 -33.94
CA ARG A 125 10.21 -3.61 -34.61
C ARG A 125 9.10 -4.37 -33.88
N GLN A 126 9.40 -5.55 -33.32
CA GLN A 126 8.43 -6.32 -32.54
C GLN A 126 8.06 -5.59 -31.24
N VAL A 127 9.05 -5.05 -30.54
CA VAL A 127 8.85 -4.22 -29.35
C VAL A 127 8.04 -2.98 -29.70
N LEU A 128 8.42 -2.25 -30.77
CA LEU A 128 7.71 -1.05 -31.23
C LEU A 128 6.24 -1.33 -31.56
N THR A 129 5.94 -2.44 -32.24
CA THR A 129 4.56 -2.84 -32.57
C THR A 129 3.70 -2.96 -31.31
N THR A 130 4.24 -3.63 -30.29
CA THR A 130 3.54 -3.78 -29.01
C THR A 130 3.48 -2.46 -28.25
N ALA A 131 4.55 -1.68 -28.27
CA ALA A 131 4.64 -0.38 -27.60
C ALA A 131 3.64 0.63 -28.17
N LEU A 132 3.47 0.70 -29.49
CA LEU A 132 2.46 1.54 -30.16
C LEU A 132 1.04 1.11 -29.77
N LYS A 133 0.76 -0.21 -29.72
CA LYS A 133 -0.55 -0.73 -29.30
C LYS A 133 -0.95 -0.28 -27.89
N PHE A 134 0.01 -0.29 -26.95
CA PHE A 134 -0.22 0.08 -25.56
C PHE A 134 0.18 1.53 -25.20
N LYS A 135 0.66 2.30 -26.19
CA LYS A 135 1.15 3.68 -26.05
C LYS A 135 2.29 3.85 -25.02
N PHE A 136 3.29 2.96 -25.02
CA PHE A 136 4.47 3.11 -24.16
C PHE A 136 5.46 4.13 -24.75
N ALA A 137 5.29 5.42 -24.43
CA ALA A 137 6.03 6.51 -25.06
C ALA A 137 7.56 6.37 -24.94
N ASP A 138 8.05 5.95 -23.77
CA ASP A 138 9.45 5.68 -23.49
C ASP A 138 10.06 4.64 -24.44
N LEU A 139 9.38 3.50 -24.62
CA LEU A 139 9.81 2.40 -25.48
C LEU A 139 9.65 2.74 -26.96
N ILE A 140 8.61 3.49 -27.33
CA ILE A 140 8.39 3.95 -28.71
C ILE A 140 9.55 4.84 -29.14
N VAL A 141 9.91 5.86 -28.34
CA VAL A 141 11.02 6.77 -28.64
C VAL A 141 12.33 5.98 -28.73
N ASN A 142 12.58 5.10 -27.76
CA ASN A 142 13.81 4.30 -27.71
C ASN A 142 13.97 3.34 -28.89
N CYS A 143 12.92 2.59 -29.25
CA CYS A 143 12.94 1.67 -30.39
C CYS A 143 13.08 2.45 -31.70
N SER A 144 12.33 3.55 -31.86
CA SER A 144 12.37 4.38 -33.07
C SER A 144 13.77 4.97 -33.30
N ARG A 145 14.53 5.31 -32.25
CA ARG A 145 15.92 5.79 -32.39
C ARG A 145 16.84 4.73 -33.00
N ILE A 146 16.76 3.47 -32.55
CA ILE A 146 17.56 2.37 -33.10
C ILE A 146 17.14 2.06 -34.54
N LEU A 147 15.83 2.03 -34.80
CA LEU A 147 15.29 1.72 -36.12
C LEU A 147 15.57 2.82 -37.15
N ARG A 148 15.54 4.09 -36.75
CA ARG A 148 15.93 5.23 -37.59
C ARG A 148 17.42 5.16 -37.95
N ALA A 149 18.29 4.84 -36.98
CA ALA A 149 19.72 4.66 -37.24
C ALA A 149 19.97 3.52 -38.25
N TYR A 150 19.32 2.37 -38.04
CA TYR A 150 19.40 1.24 -38.97
C TYR A 150 18.87 1.55 -40.38
N SER A 151 17.80 2.36 -40.47
CA SER A 151 17.23 2.79 -41.76
C SER A 151 18.20 3.71 -42.52
N ALA A 152 18.91 4.59 -41.80
CA ALA A 152 19.97 5.41 -42.38
C ALA A 152 21.15 4.58 -42.90
N GLU A 153 21.58 3.56 -42.16
CA GLU A 153 22.65 2.64 -42.58
C GLU A 153 22.30 1.81 -43.81
N THR A 154 21.02 1.46 -43.96
CA THR A 154 20.51 0.65 -45.08
C THR A 154 20.02 1.47 -46.27
N GLY A 155 19.92 2.80 -46.13
CA GLY A 155 19.44 3.71 -47.17
C GLY A 155 17.91 3.71 -47.36
N ASP A 156 17.14 3.20 -46.40
CA ASP A 156 15.67 3.21 -46.44
C ASP A 156 15.12 4.54 -45.91
N GLN A 157 14.91 5.49 -46.82
CA GLN A 157 14.43 6.84 -46.49
C GLN A 157 12.99 6.84 -45.95
N HIS A 158 12.11 5.97 -46.46
CA HIS A 158 10.71 5.94 -46.03
C HIS A 158 10.61 5.53 -44.57
N SER A 159 11.25 4.41 -44.20
CA SER A 159 11.28 3.96 -42.81
C SER A 159 11.98 4.98 -41.91
N PHE A 160 13.01 5.67 -42.40
CA PHE A 160 13.69 6.72 -41.64
C PHE A 160 12.72 7.86 -41.25
N GLU A 161 11.95 8.37 -42.20
CA GLU A 161 10.99 9.45 -41.98
C GLU A 161 9.86 9.03 -41.04
N GLU A 162 9.37 7.79 -41.18
CA GLU A 162 8.37 7.20 -40.27
C GLU A 162 8.86 7.18 -38.81
N TYR A 163 10.06 6.64 -38.56
CA TYR A 163 10.60 6.60 -37.20
C TYR A 163 10.98 7.98 -36.67
N ASP A 164 11.39 8.92 -37.53
CA ASP A 164 11.63 10.31 -37.13
C ASP A 164 10.34 11.00 -36.67
N HIS A 165 9.22 10.74 -37.35
CA HIS A 165 7.91 11.22 -36.95
C HIS A 165 7.52 10.67 -35.57
N TYR A 166 7.64 9.36 -35.35
CA TYR A 166 7.36 8.75 -34.04
C TYR A 166 8.23 9.33 -32.92
N ILE A 167 9.51 9.60 -33.17
CA ILE A 167 10.37 10.25 -32.17
C ILE A 167 9.84 11.63 -31.82
N LYS A 168 9.52 12.47 -32.82
CA LYS A 168 9.06 13.84 -32.58
C LYS A 168 7.73 13.89 -31.83
N GLU A 169 6.77 13.06 -32.23
CA GLU A 169 5.46 12.96 -31.58
C GLU A 169 5.59 12.42 -30.15
N TYR A 170 6.18 11.24 -29.96
CA TYR A 170 6.20 10.58 -28.66
C TYR A 170 7.21 11.17 -27.67
N THR A 171 8.17 12.00 -28.12
CA THR A 171 9.01 12.76 -27.18
C THR A 171 8.17 13.78 -26.41
N GLN A 172 7.25 14.48 -27.09
CA GLN A 172 6.35 15.44 -26.43
C GLN A 172 5.39 14.73 -25.46
N ILE A 173 4.87 13.57 -25.88
CA ILE A 173 4.02 12.73 -25.00
C ILE A 173 4.83 12.25 -23.78
N LEU A 174 6.06 11.77 -23.98
CA LEU A 174 6.92 11.30 -22.89
C LEU A 174 7.25 12.43 -21.90
N GLU A 175 7.52 13.64 -22.38
CA GLU A 175 7.70 14.81 -21.53
C GLU A 175 6.45 15.12 -20.69
N ALA A 176 5.26 15.04 -21.31
CA ALA A 176 3.99 15.19 -20.61
C ALA A 176 3.76 14.08 -19.56
N GLU A 177 4.10 12.83 -19.88
CA GLU A 177 4.02 11.70 -18.96
C GLU A 177 4.93 11.92 -17.74
N ILE A 178 6.21 12.24 -17.97
CA ILE A 178 7.18 12.54 -16.90
C ILE A 178 6.70 13.69 -16.04
N ARG A 179 6.16 14.76 -16.66
CA ARG A 179 5.61 15.89 -15.91
C ARG A 179 4.41 15.47 -15.07
N SER A 180 3.51 14.64 -15.60
CA SER A 180 2.35 14.14 -14.86
C SER A 180 2.75 13.29 -13.66
N GLU A 181 3.77 12.45 -13.81
CA GLU A 181 4.33 11.62 -12.74
C GLU A 181 4.97 12.46 -11.64
N GLU A 182 5.74 13.49 -12.01
CA GLU A 182 6.33 14.43 -11.06
C GLU A 182 5.26 15.08 -10.19
N LEU A 183 4.19 15.58 -10.81
CA LEU A 183 3.07 16.21 -10.10
C LEU A 183 2.39 15.22 -9.14
N TYR A 184 2.12 14.00 -9.60
CA TYR A 184 1.55 12.96 -8.76
C TYR A 184 2.45 12.59 -7.57
N GLN A 185 3.76 12.41 -7.80
CA GLN A 185 4.73 12.11 -6.75
C GLN A 185 4.82 13.22 -5.71
N ARG A 186 4.80 14.49 -6.13
CA ARG A 186 4.73 15.64 -5.22
C ARG A 186 3.50 15.59 -4.33
N VAL A 187 2.33 15.25 -4.89
CA VAL A 187 1.09 15.08 -4.10
C VAL A 187 1.23 13.94 -3.09
N ILE A 188 1.80 12.79 -3.45
CA ILE A 188 2.05 11.69 -2.52
C ILE A 188 2.98 12.12 -1.38
N MET A 189 4.09 12.79 -1.71
CA MET A 189 5.05 13.29 -0.71
C MET A 189 4.36 14.25 0.27
N ASN A 190 3.51 15.13 -0.24
CA ASN A 190 2.74 16.08 0.57
C ASN A 190 1.69 15.35 1.43
N ASN A 191 1.06 14.29 0.92
CA ASN A 191 0.15 13.46 1.69
C ASN A 191 0.85 12.80 2.89
N ASN A 192 2.17 12.57 2.80
CA ASN A 192 2.97 12.06 3.91
C ASN A 192 3.29 13.12 4.99
N LEU A 193 3.06 14.42 4.75
CA LEU A 193 3.23 15.46 5.76
C LEU A 193 2.08 15.51 6.79
N PRO A 194 2.30 16.09 7.99
CA PRO A 194 1.25 16.33 8.97
C PRO A 194 0.17 17.29 8.45
N VAL A 195 -1.08 17.08 8.86
CA VAL A 195 -2.25 17.88 8.41
C VAL A 195 -2.07 19.38 8.67
N SER A 196 -1.30 19.74 9.70
CA SER A 196 -1.03 21.12 10.09
C SER A 196 -0.24 21.96 9.07
N LYS A 197 0.35 21.35 8.03
CA LYS A 197 1.07 22.05 6.95
C LYS A 197 0.28 22.14 5.63
N ASN A 198 -0.99 21.72 5.62
CA ASN A 198 -1.76 21.53 4.39
C ASN A 198 -2.32 22.81 3.72
N GLN A 199 -2.32 23.97 4.38
CA GLN A 199 -2.99 25.17 3.83
C GLN A 199 -2.27 25.73 2.60
N GLU A 200 -0.94 25.93 2.66
CA GLU A 200 -0.15 26.36 1.48
C GLU A 200 -0.09 25.30 0.37
N LEU A 201 -0.40 24.04 0.71
CA LEU A 201 -0.38 22.91 -0.22
C LEU A 201 -1.64 22.85 -1.09
N ALA A 202 -2.77 23.39 -0.62
CA ALA A 202 -4.04 23.32 -1.36
C ALA A 202 -3.97 24.11 -2.69
N ASP A 203 -3.41 25.32 -2.65
CA ASP A 203 -3.26 26.18 -3.83
C ASP A 203 -2.26 25.57 -4.83
N GLN A 204 -1.19 24.93 -4.34
CA GLN A 204 -0.23 24.24 -5.20
C GLN A 204 -0.88 23.04 -5.92
N ILE A 205 -1.68 22.25 -5.20
CA ILE A 205 -2.39 21.09 -5.77
C ILE A 205 -3.41 21.55 -6.81
N GLN A 206 -4.05 22.71 -6.63
CA GLN A 206 -4.95 23.29 -7.63
C GLN A 206 -4.21 23.56 -8.96
N GLY A 207 -3.05 24.22 -8.90
CA GLY A 207 -2.24 24.45 -10.10
C GLY A 207 -1.76 23.15 -10.76
N TYR A 208 -1.52 22.09 -9.97
CA TYR A 208 -1.19 20.77 -10.53
C TYR A 208 -2.37 20.17 -11.29
N CYS A 209 -3.59 20.30 -10.76
CA CYS A 209 -4.80 19.81 -11.42
C CYS A 209 -5.03 20.51 -12.76
N GLU A 210 -4.88 21.83 -12.81
CA GLU A 210 -5.04 22.62 -14.04
C GLU A 210 -3.99 22.21 -15.10
N THR A 211 -2.74 22.02 -14.67
CA THR A 211 -1.68 21.54 -15.56
C THR A 211 -2.02 20.15 -16.11
N LEU A 212 -2.50 19.23 -15.28
CA LEU A 212 -2.84 17.87 -15.70
C LEU A 212 -4.04 17.82 -16.66
N VAL A 213 -5.03 18.69 -16.46
CA VAL A 213 -6.15 18.84 -17.42
C VAL A 213 -5.61 19.26 -18.78
N SER A 214 -4.83 20.34 -18.82
CA SER A 214 -4.23 20.84 -20.06
C SER A 214 -3.40 19.76 -20.78
N LEU A 215 -2.59 18.99 -20.03
CA LEU A 215 -1.82 17.88 -20.61
C LEU A 215 -2.72 16.75 -21.12
N SER A 216 -3.82 16.44 -20.43
CA SER A 216 -4.76 15.38 -20.83
C SER A 216 -5.59 15.74 -22.07
N GLU A 217 -5.87 17.03 -22.27
CA GLU A 217 -6.56 17.54 -23.46
C GLU A 217 -5.62 17.59 -24.66
N GLN A 218 -4.34 17.91 -24.43
CA GLN A 218 -3.32 17.99 -25.48
C GLN A 218 -2.82 16.62 -25.93
N TYR A 219 -2.66 15.66 -25.01
CA TYR A 219 -2.05 14.36 -25.29
C TYR A 219 -2.94 13.20 -24.85
N SER A 220 -3.23 12.30 -25.80
CA SER A 220 -3.96 11.05 -25.53
C SER A 220 -3.04 9.98 -24.92
N SER A 221 -2.57 10.21 -23.69
CA SER A 221 -1.74 9.26 -22.93
C SER A 221 -2.51 8.64 -21.75
N PRO A 222 -2.55 7.30 -21.63
CA PRO A 222 -3.12 6.62 -20.46
C PRO A 222 -2.44 7.02 -19.14
N VAL A 223 -1.13 7.22 -19.15
CA VAL A 223 -0.35 7.58 -17.95
C VAL A 223 -0.79 8.95 -17.44
N VAL A 224 -0.93 9.94 -18.33
CA VAL A 224 -1.40 11.29 -17.98
C VAL A 224 -2.82 11.24 -17.43
N CYS A 225 -3.74 10.53 -18.10
CA CYS A 225 -5.13 10.38 -17.64
C CYS A 225 -5.22 9.74 -16.24
N TYR A 226 -4.49 8.64 -16.00
CA TYR A 226 -4.49 8.01 -14.68
C TYR A 226 -3.91 8.92 -13.58
N ASN A 227 -2.80 9.61 -13.87
CA ASN A 227 -2.19 10.53 -12.91
C ASN A 227 -3.11 11.72 -12.61
N MET A 228 -3.84 12.24 -13.60
CA MET A 228 -4.85 13.27 -13.41
C MET A 228 -5.93 12.83 -12.41
N TYR A 229 -6.58 11.68 -12.64
CA TYR A 229 -7.61 11.17 -11.74
C TYR A 229 -7.06 10.91 -10.34
N LEU A 230 -5.89 10.32 -10.21
CA LEU A 230 -5.28 10.03 -8.91
C LEU A 230 -4.93 11.30 -8.13
N VAL A 231 -4.42 12.34 -8.79
CA VAL A 231 -4.16 13.64 -8.17
C VAL A 231 -5.45 14.28 -7.68
N TRP A 232 -6.52 14.23 -8.46
CA TRP A 232 -7.84 14.71 -8.04
C TRP A 232 -8.39 13.96 -6.84
N VAL A 233 -8.29 12.62 -6.82
CA VAL A 233 -8.70 11.81 -5.66
C VAL A 233 -7.96 12.26 -4.39
N HIS A 234 -6.65 12.49 -4.47
CA HIS A 234 -5.88 12.96 -3.32
C HIS A 234 -6.21 14.40 -2.92
N ARG A 235 -6.49 15.28 -3.87
CA ARG A 235 -6.95 16.65 -3.61
C ARG A 235 -8.23 16.65 -2.78
N TYR A 236 -9.24 15.92 -3.25
CA TYR A 236 -10.53 15.83 -2.59
C TYR A 236 -10.45 15.12 -1.23
N GLU A 237 -9.61 14.07 -1.11
CA GLU A 237 -9.30 13.44 0.18
C GLU A 237 -8.69 14.43 1.18
N MET A 238 -7.79 15.32 0.73
CA MET A 238 -7.19 16.36 1.59
C MET A 238 -8.16 17.46 1.98
N GLN A 239 -9.12 17.78 1.11
CA GLN A 239 -10.20 18.75 1.37
C GLN A 239 -11.34 18.16 2.21
N GLN A 240 -11.34 16.84 2.43
CA GLN A 240 -12.43 16.08 3.06
C GLN A 240 -13.76 16.14 2.28
N ASP A 241 -13.67 16.40 0.97
CA ASP A 241 -14.81 16.32 0.06
C ASP A 241 -14.90 14.90 -0.51
N PHE A 242 -15.54 14.02 0.25
CA PHE A 242 -15.61 12.60 -0.09
C PHE A 242 -16.63 12.30 -1.19
N ASP A 243 -17.61 13.16 -1.41
CA ASP A 243 -18.59 13.02 -2.49
C ASP A 243 -17.92 13.28 -3.85
N ALA A 244 -17.17 14.39 -3.99
CA ALA A 244 -16.39 14.66 -5.19
C ALA A 244 -15.30 13.59 -5.41
N MET A 245 -14.69 13.09 -4.33
CA MET A 245 -13.71 12.00 -4.41
C MET A 245 -14.34 10.71 -4.99
N LEU A 246 -15.58 10.38 -4.63
CA LEU A 246 -16.30 9.23 -5.19
C LEU A 246 -16.58 9.42 -6.67
N GLU A 247 -17.01 10.62 -7.09
CA GLU A 247 -17.28 10.93 -8.50
C GLU A 247 -16.02 10.76 -9.36
N VAL A 248 -14.88 11.28 -8.92
CA VAL A 248 -13.61 11.12 -9.63
C VAL A 248 -13.19 9.65 -9.72
N CYS A 249 -13.38 8.87 -8.66
CA CYS A 249 -13.08 7.43 -8.72
C CYS A 249 -13.98 6.72 -9.74
N GLU A 250 -15.27 7.08 -9.82
CA GLU A 250 -16.19 6.53 -10.82
C GLU A 250 -15.78 6.93 -12.25
N GLN A 251 -15.35 8.17 -12.46
CA GLN A 251 -14.81 8.62 -13.76
C GLN A 251 -13.55 7.82 -14.15
N GLY A 252 -12.64 7.56 -13.20
CA GLY A 252 -11.45 6.74 -13.42
C GLY A 252 -11.79 5.28 -13.77
N GLU A 253 -12.78 4.67 -13.09
CA GLU A 253 -13.27 3.33 -13.41
C GLU A 253 -13.95 3.27 -14.78
N LYS A 254 -14.73 4.30 -15.13
CA LYS A 254 -15.34 4.43 -16.45
C LYS A 254 -14.27 4.51 -17.54
N TYR A 255 -13.20 5.26 -17.31
CA TYR A 255 -12.06 5.33 -18.22
C TYR A 255 -11.41 3.95 -18.45
N ILE A 256 -11.20 3.16 -17.38
CA ILE A 256 -10.70 1.78 -17.47
C ILE A 256 -11.63 0.92 -18.31
N THR A 257 -12.93 0.98 -18.05
CA THR A 257 -13.95 0.17 -18.74
C THR A 257 -14.06 0.54 -20.23
N GLN A 258 -13.90 1.82 -20.56
CA GLN A 258 -13.90 2.31 -21.94
C GLN A 258 -12.59 1.98 -22.68
N ASN A 259 -11.49 1.79 -21.96
CA ASN A 259 -10.17 1.53 -22.51
C ASN A 259 -9.54 0.25 -21.92
N PRO A 260 -10.11 -0.94 -22.15
CA PRO A 260 -9.68 -2.18 -21.50
C PRO A 260 -8.23 -2.60 -21.86
N ILE A 261 -7.70 -2.08 -22.97
CA ILE A 261 -6.29 -2.30 -23.37
C ILE A 261 -5.33 -1.63 -22.39
N PHE A 262 -5.73 -0.53 -21.76
CA PHE A 262 -4.91 0.23 -20.81
C PHE A 262 -5.24 -0.07 -19.35
N GLU A 263 -5.99 -1.13 -19.08
CA GLU A 263 -6.34 -1.55 -17.73
C GLU A 263 -5.07 -1.91 -16.94
N GLN A 264 -4.91 -1.27 -15.79
CA GLN A 264 -3.85 -1.56 -14.83
C GLN A 264 -4.51 -1.98 -13.51
N GLU A 265 -4.28 -3.23 -13.11
CA GLU A 265 -4.90 -3.83 -11.91
C GLU A 265 -4.57 -3.02 -10.65
N SER A 266 -3.33 -2.54 -10.54
CA SER A 266 -2.88 -1.70 -9.42
C SER A 266 -3.64 -0.37 -9.29
N LYS A 267 -3.98 0.26 -10.42
CA LYS A 267 -4.74 1.51 -10.46
C LYS A 267 -6.20 1.27 -10.08
N LEU A 268 -6.80 0.21 -10.60
CA LEU A 268 -8.16 -0.20 -10.22
C LEU A 268 -8.25 -0.46 -8.71
N ILE A 269 -7.31 -1.22 -8.15
CA ILE A 269 -7.25 -1.49 -6.71
C ILE A 269 -7.15 -0.17 -5.91
N THR A 270 -6.37 0.79 -6.40
CA THR A 270 -6.21 2.10 -5.77
C THR A 270 -7.53 2.88 -5.75
N PHE A 271 -8.23 2.98 -6.88
CA PHE A 271 -9.54 3.65 -6.95
C PHE A 271 -10.56 3.00 -6.02
N GLN A 272 -10.67 1.68 -6.03
CA GLN A 272 -11.61 0.97 -5.15
C GLN A 272 -11.28 1.14 -3.67
N THR A 273 -9.99 1.12 -3.30
CA THR A 273 -9.56 1.39 -1.92
C THR A 273 -9.89 2.82 -1.50
N LYS A 274 -9.72 3.79 -2.41
CA LYS A 274 -10.05 5.20 -2.18
C LYS A 274 -11.55 5.42 -2.05
N ARG A 275 -12.39 4.72 -2.83
CA ARG A 275 -13.85 4.70 -2.61
C ARG A 275 -14.23 4.13 -1.25
N MET A 276 -13.62 3.04 -0.83
CA MET A 276 -13.86 2.49 0.50
C MET A 276 -13.47 3.47 1.61
N SER A 277 -12.36 4.19 1.43
CA SER A 277 -11.99 5.32 2.30
C SER A 277 -13.07 6.39 2.31
N ALA A 278 -13.57 6.84 1.16
CA ALA A 278 -14.65 7.82 1.09
C ALA A 278 -15.94 7.35 1.80
N TYR A 279 -16.37 6.10 1.55
CA TYR A 279 -17.53 5.52 2.24
C TYR A 279 -17.37 5.43 3.75
N LEU A 280 -16.16 5.13 4.24
CA LEU A 280 -15.84 5.18 5.67
C LEU A 280 -16.11 6.57 6.26
N HIS A 281 -15.64 7.63 5.62
CA HIS A 281 -15.82 8.99 6.13
C HIS A 281 -17.25 9.51 5.99
N LEU A 282 -17.97 9.09 4.96
CA LEU A 282 -19.40 9.38 4.77
C LEU A 282 -20.32 8.48 5.63
N LEU A 283 -19.76 7.48 6.33
CA LEU A 283 -20.50 6.47 7.09
C LEU A 283 -21.55 5.73 6.26
N ASN A 284 -21.34 5.59 4.94
CA ASN A 284 -22.27 4.93 4.03
C ASN A 284 -21.95 3.44 3.89
N TYR A 285 -22.49 2.64 4.80
CA TYR A 285 -22.27 1.19 4.82
C TYR A 285 -22.84 0.46 3.61
N ARG A 286 -24.01 0.89 3.13
CA ARG A 286 -24.74 0.20 2.06
C ARG A 286 -23.91 0.14 0.78
N ASP A 287 -23.43 1.30 0.34
CA ASP A 287 -22.66 1.41 -0.90
C ASP A 287 -21.24 0.88 -0.73
N GLY A 288 -20.65 1.05 0.46
CA GLY A 288 -19.37 0.44 0.81
C GLY A 288 -19.42 -1.09 0.72
N ARG A 289 -20.48 -1.73 1.21
CA ARG A 289 -20.66 -3.19 1.08
C ARG A 289 -20.75 -3.63 -0.38
N ILE A 290 -21.51 -2.91 -1.21
CA ILE A 290 -21.64 -3.20 -2.65
C ILE A 290 -20.28 -3.06 -3.34
N ASN A 291 -19.48 -2.05 -2.99
CA ASN A 291 -18.11 -1.92 -3.47
C ASN A 291 -17.26 -3.13 -3.05
N ALA A 292 -17.29 -3.52 -1.78
CA ALA A 292 -16.53 -4.67 -1.28
C ALA A 292 -16.85 -5.97 -2.02
N GLU A 293 -18.13 -6.25 -2.27
CA GLU A 293 -18.57 -7.45 -3.00
C GLU A 293 -18.00 -7.49 -4.43
N LYS A 294 -17.96 -6.34 -5.12
CA LYS A 294 -17.37 -6.24 -6.47
C LYS A 294 -15.84 -6.34 -6.42
N SER A 295 -15.20 -5.57 -5.55
CA SER A 295 -13.74 -5.43 -5.48
C SER A 295 -13.05 -6.70 -4.99
N LEU A 296 -13.59 -7.36 -3.95
CA LEU A 296 -12.96 -8.54 -3.34
C LEU A 296 -13.01 -9.80 -4.23
N SER A 297 -13.82 -9.80 -5.30
CA SER A 297 -13.81 -10.89 -6.29
C SER A 297 -12.62 -10.84 -7.24
N HIS A 298 -12.00 -9.67 -7.41
CA HIS A 298 -10.87 -9.45 -8.33
C HIS A 298 -9.53 -9.26 -7.60
N PHE A 299 -9.55 -8.89 -6.32
CA PHE A 299 -8.33 -8.59 -5.59
C PHE A 299 -7.55 -9.85 -5.24
N PRO A 300 -6.22 -9.88 -5.45
CA PRO A 300 -5.40 -11.04 -5.08
C PRO A 300 -5.32 -11.17 -3.56
N GLU A 301 -5.96 -12.22 -3.02
CA GLU A 301 -6.09 -12.40 -1.57
C GLU A 301 -4.75 -12.54 -0.83
N GLY A 302 -4.69 -11.88 0.33
CA GLY A 302 -3.53 -11.84 1.21
C GLY A 302 -2.34 -11.06 0.67
N THR A 303 -2.52 -10.24 -0.37
CA THR A 303 -1.58 -9.19 -0.75
C THR A 303 -1.73 -7.97 0.15
N GLU A 304 -0.73 -7.10 0.17
CA GLU A 304 -0.77 -5.86 0.96
C GLU A 304 -1.95 -4.92 0.58
N PRO A 305 -2.28 -4.70 -0.71
CA PRO A 305 -3.45 -3.91 -1.07
C PRO A 305 -4.77 -4.52 -0.59
N TRP A 306 -4.88 -5.85 -0.60
CA TRP A 306 -6.05 -6.55 -0.07
C TRP A 306 -6.22 -6.33 1.44
N PHE A 307 -5.14 -6.42 2.23
CA PHE A 307 -5.19 -6.12 3.66
C PHE A 307 -5.56 -4.66 3.95
N THR A 308 -5.03 -3.72 3.18
CA THR A 308 -5.39 -2.30 3.28
C THR A 308 -6.87 -2.07 2.96
N PHE A 309 -7.41 -2.71 1.92
CA PHE A 309 -8.83 -2.64 1.59
C PHE A 309 -9.71 -3.23 2.71
N MET A 310 -9.35 -4.40 3.22
CA MET A 310 -10.05 -5.07 4.32
C MET A 310 -10.07 -4.24 5.60
N GLU A 311 -9.02 -3.48 5.86
CA GLU A 311 -8.95 -2.55 6.98
C GLU A 311 -9.96 -1.40 6.85
N TYR A 312 -10.04 -0.72 5.69
CA TYR A 312 -11.05 0.31 5.49
C TYR A 312 -12.46 -0.26 5.60
N TYR A 313 -12.69 -1.46 5.04
CA TYR A 313 -13.97 -2.13 5.12
C TYR A 313 -14.35 -2.53 6.56
N PHE A 314 -13.39 -3.01 7.34
CA PHE A 314 -13.56 -3.30 8.76
C PHE A 314 -13.93 -2.04 9.55
N LEU A 315 -13.17 -0.95 9.35
CA LEU A 315 -13.46 0.32 10.02
C LEU A 315 -14.84 0.86 9.65
N LEU A 316 -15.23 0.78 8.37
CA LEU A 316 -16.56 1.21 7.93
C LEU A 316 -17.65 0.42 8.65
N ALA A 317 -17.51 -0.91 8.75
CA ALA A 317 -18.46 -1.76 9.46
C ALA A 317 -18.51 -1.43 10.97
N MET A 318 -17.35 -1.19 11.61
CA MET A 318 -17.27 -0.80 13.02
C MET A 318 -17.91 0.57 13.29
N HIS A 319 -17.65 1.55 12.41
CA HIS A 319 -18.12 2.92 12.56
C HIS A 319 -19.62 3.06 12.30
N THR A 320 -20.19 2.16 11.51
CA THR A 320 -21.63 2.09 11.20
C THR A 320 -22.39 1.07 12.04
N GLU A 321 -21.73 0.48 13.06
CA GLU A 321 -22.34 -0.46 14.02
C GLU A 321 -22.84 -1.77 13.38
N ASN A 322 -22.33 -2.09 12.18
CA ASN A 322 -22.57 -3.36 11.50
C ASN A 322 -21.63 -4.44 12.04
N TYR A 323 -21.71 -4.71 13.35
CA TYR A 323 -20.73 -5.50 14.09
C TYR A 323 -20.60 -6.96 13.64
N ILE A 324 -21.71 -7.59 13.23
CA ILE A 324 -21.69 -8.96 12.69
C ILE A 324 -20.78 -9.02 11.45
N ASN A 325 -20.94 -8.04 10.56
CA ASN A 325 -20.11 -7.94 9.36
C ASN A 325 -18.67 -7.57 9.71
N ALA A 326 -18.45 -6.65 10.66
CA ALA A 326 -17.11 -6.31 11.14
C ALA A 326 -16.33 -7.54 11.65
N ILE A 327 -16.99 -8.42 12.41
CA ILE A 327 -16.41 -9.68 12.88
C ILE A 327 -16.05 -10.61 11.73
N ALA A 328 -16.95 -10.77 10.75
CA ALA A 328 -16.70 -11.60 9.57
C ALA A 328 -15.51 -11.09 8.74
N ILE A 329 -15.45 -9.77 8.51
CA ILE A 329 -14.33 -9.11 7.83
C ILE A 329 -13.03 -9.32 8.62
N PHE A 330 -13.10 -9.15 9.94
CA PHE A 330 -11.96 -9.33 10.82
C PHE A 330 -11.39 -10.75 10.73
N ASN A 331 -12.24 -11.76 10.89
CA ASN A 331 -11.82 -13.17 10.84
C ASN A 331 -11.23 -13.53 9.47
N ARG A 332 -11.85 -13.08 8.37
CA ARG A 332 -11.33 -13.33 7.01
C ARG A 332 -9.90 -12.81 6.84
N ALA A 333 -9.58 -11.64 7.38
CA ALA A 333 -8.24 -11.08 7.29
C ALA A 333 -7.27 -11.69 8.31
N ALA A 334 -7.65 -11.79 9.58
CA ALA A 334 -6.76 -12.26 10.65
C ALA A 334 -6.40 -13.74 10.53
N ASP A 335 -7.30 -14.56 10.00
CA ASP A 335 -7.08 -16.01 9.84
C ASP A 335 -6.37 -16.36 8.52
N HIS A 336 -6.16 -15.38 7.63
CA HIS A 336 -5.51 -15.61 6.35
C HIS A 336 -4.04 -16.06 6.53
N PRO A 337 -3.55 -17.13 5.86
CA PRO A 337 -2.20 -17.68 6.09
C PRO A 337 -1.06 -16.68 5.88
N LYS A 338 -1.24 -15.71 4.97
CA LYS A 338 -0.25 -14.66 4.69
C LYS A 338 -0.22 -13.53 5.74
N PHE A 339 -1.20 -13.44 6.65
CA PHE A 339 -1.23 -12.41 7.70
C PHE A 339 0.04 -12.42 8.56
N LYS A 340 0.54 -13.60 8.92
CA LYS A 340 1.79 -13.77 9.69
C LYS A 340 3.06 -13.27 8.98
N LYS A 341 2.98 -13.04 7.66
CA LYS A 341 4.09 -12.53 6.83
C LYS A 341 4.01 -11.02 6.60
N MET A 342 2.94 -10.37 7.04
CA MET A 342 2.76 -8.92 6.92
C MET A 342 3.75 -8.17 7.81
N ASP A 343 3.93 -6.88 7.56
CA ASP A 343 4.75 -6.03 8.41
C ASP A 343 4.25 -6.03 9.87
N SER A 344 5.18 -5.90 10.81
CA SER A 344 4.90 -5.88 12.25
C SER A 344 3.84 -4.84 12.65
N ILE A 345 3.83 -3.67 12.00
CA ILE A 345 2.88 -2.59 12.26
C ILE A 345 1.46 -3.02 11.87
N VAL A 346 1.34 -3.70 10.73
CA VAL A 346 0.05 -4.24 10.26
C VAL A 346 -0.43 -5.30 11.24
N GLN A 347 0.41 -6.28 11.58
CA GLN A 347 0.02 -7.33 12.53
C GLN A 347 -0.47 -6.74 13.85
N GLU A 348 0.24 -5.74 14.37
CA GLU A 348 -0.10 -5.11 15.63
C GLU A 348 -1.41 -4.32 15.57
N LYS A 349 -1.65 -3.59 14.47
CA LYS A 349 -2.91 -2.90 14.23
C LYS A 349 -4.11 -3.86 14.25
N TRP A 350 -3.98 -5.01 13.61
CA TRP A 350 -5.00 -6.05 13.60
C TRP A 350 -5.15 -6.74 14.98
N ASN A 351 -4.08 -6.89 15.76
CA ASN A 351 -4.18 -7.35 17.15
C ASN A 351 -4.99 -6.37 18.03
N ILE A 352 -4.87 -5.06 17.78
CA ILE A 352 -5.70 -4.06 18.46
C ILE A 352 -7.15 -4.19 18.01
N PHE A 353 -7.40 -4.37 16.71
CA PHE A 353 -8.76 -4.63 16.20
C PHE A 353 -9.39 -5.84 16.85
N GLU A 354 -8.64 -6.93 17.04
CA GLU A 354 -9.10 -8.11 17.77
C GLU A 354 -9.64 -7.76 19.16
N GLY A 355 -8.91 -6.91 19.89
CA GLY A 355 -9.31 -6.46 21.22
C GLY A 355 -10.64 -5.72 21.21
N TYR A 356 -10.83 -4.78 20.27
CA TYR A 356 -12.08 -4.04 20.11
C TYR A 356 -13.23 -4.92 19.62
N VAL A 357 -12.96 -5.88 18.73
CA VAL A 357 -13.95 -6.88 18.30
C VAL A 357 -14.46 -7.68 19.48
N ASN A 358 -13.56 -8.18 20.34
CA ASN A 358 -13.97 -8.93 21.52
C ASN A 358 -14.67 -8.05 22.58
N TYR A 359 -14.30 -6.77 22.68
CA TYR A 359 -15.05 -5.81 23.50
C TYR A 359 -16.50 -5.69 23.02
N ILE A 360 -16.71 -5.50 21.71
CA ILE A 360 -18.06 -5.47 21.12
C ILE A 360 -18.82 -6.77 21.35
N ILE A 361 -18.18 -7.93 21.18
CA ILE A 361 -18.81 -9.24 21.43
C ILE A 361 -19.25 -9.37 22.90
N GLU A 362 -18.41 -8.98 23.87
CA GLU A 362 -18.75 -9.07 25.30
C GLU A 362 -19.90 -8.12 25.67
N ASN A 363 -19.92 -6.95 25.03
CA ASN A 363 -20.85 -5.88 25.29
C ASN A 363 -22.22 -6.09 24.61
N GLU A 364 -22.23 -6.14 23.28
CA GLU A 364 -23.43 -6.31 22.44
C GLU A 364 -23.92 -7.77 22.42
N GLY A 365 -23.07 -8.73 22.80
CA GLY A 365 -23.49 -10.12 22.97
C GLY A 365 -24.53 -10.30 24.08
N LYS A 366 -24.67 -9.34 25.00
CA LYS A 366 -25.72 -9.35 26.03
C LYS A 366 -27.12 -9.15 25.44
N THR A 367 -27.22 -8.39 24.36
CA THR A 367 -28.48 -8.04 23.67
C THR A 367 -28.66 -8.87 22.39
N ASN A 368 -27.58 -9.29 21.75
CA ASN A 368 -27.59 -10.02 20.48
C ASN A 368 -26.93 -11.40 20.60
N LYS A 369 -27.76 -12.45 20.57
CA LYS A 369 -27.33 -13.86 20.66
C LYS A 369 -26.37 -14.27 19.53
N VAL A 370 -26.48 -13.68 18.34
CA VAL A 370 -25.58 -14.00 17.21
C VAL A 370 -24.16 -13.56 17.55
N LEU A 371 -23.99 -12.39 18.15
CA LEU A 371 -22.68 -11.89 18.56
C LEU A 371 -22.11 -12.71 19.72
N GLN A 372 -22.96 -13.10 20.68
CA GLN A 372 -22.57 -13.93 21.83
C GLN A 372 -21.92 -15.26 21.41
N MET A 373 -22.32 -15.80 20.26
CA MET A 373 -21.81 -17.08 19.71
C MET A 373 -20.51 -16.95 18.91
N GLN A 374 -19.95 -15.75 18.78
CA GLN A 374 -18.75 -15.49 17.97
C GLN A 374 -17.47 -15.17 18.76
N PRO A 375 -17.24 -15.68 20.00
CA PRO A 375 -16.01 -15.34 20.73
C PRO A 375 -14.79 -15.93 20.03
N ARG A 376 -13.69 -15.17 19.97
CA ARG A 376 -12.46 -15.67 19.36
C ARG A 376 -11.79 -16.71 20.27
N LYS A 377 -11.46 -17.86 19.70
CA LYS A 377 -10.73 -18.92 20.41
C LYS A 377 -9.36 -18.40 20.89
N GLY A 378 -9.11 -18.49 22.19
CA GLY A 378 -7.83 -18.12 22.80
C GLY A 378 -7.70 -16.65 23.22
N PHE A 379 -8.69 -15.79 22.92
CA PHE A 379 -8.70 -14.43 23.44
C PHE A 379 -8.94 -14.43 24.95
N ARG A 380 -8.19 -13.60 25.68
CA ARG A 380 -8.31 -13.47 27.14
C ARG A 380 -8.25 -12.00 27.52
N VAL A 381 -9.32 -11.48 28.11
CA VAL A 381 -9.36 -10.08 28.58
C VAL A 381 -8.26 -9.79 29.61
N SER A 382 -7.92 -10.75 30.46
CA SER A 382 -6.79 -10.61 31.40
C SER A 382 -5.45 -10.36 30.70
N LYS A 383 -5.24 -10.92 29.50
CA LYS A 383 -4.05 -10.65 28.69
C LYS A 383 -4.04 -9.19 28.25
N VAL A 384 -5.17 -8.69 27.73
CA VAL A 384 -5.30 -7.28 27.31
C VAL A 384 -5.09 -6.31 28.46
N LEU A 385 -5.67 -6.57 29.64
CA LEU A 385 -5.54 -5.73 30.84
C LEU A 385 -4.10 -5.66 31.38
N ASN A 386 -3.32 -6.72 31.17
CA ASN A 386 -1.95 -6.86 31.65
C ASN A 386 -0.89 -6.60 30.55
N SER A 387 -1.28 -6.41 29.29
CA SER A 387 -0.35 -6.15 28.20
C SER A 387 0.44 -4.85 28.45
N PRO A 388 1.76 -4.84 28.19
CA PRO A 388 2.54 -3.61 28.21
C PRO A 388 2.08 -2.70 27.07
N VAL A 389 1.95 -1.41 27.34
CA VAL A 389 1.29 -0.44 26.43
C VAL A 389 2.25 0.60 25.89
N LEU A 390 3.54 0.26 25.77
CA LEU A 390 4.56 1.19 25.28
C LEU A 390 4.99 0.78 23.87
N TYR A 391 4.51 1.54 22.89
CA TYR A 391 4.90 1.41 21.50
C TYR A 391 5.96 2.45 21.09
N PRO A 392 6.71 2.20 20.00
CA PRO A 392 7.61 3.18 19.40
C PRO A 392 6.92 4.50 19.04
N LYS A 393 7.72 5.55 18.78
CA LYS A 393 7.21 6.91 18.51
C LYS A 393 6.27 6.95 17.30
N GLU A 394 6.51 6.11 16.31
CA GLU A 394 5.73 5.99 15.07
C GLU A 394 4.35 5.34 15.31
N GLN A 395 4.16 4.68 16.45
CA GLN A 395 3.00 3.86 16.79
C GLN A 395 2.31 4.34 18.09
N ARG A 396 2.47 5.62 18.45
CA ARG A 396 1.92 6.19 19.69
C ARG A 396 0.42 5.97 19.86
N ILE A 397 -0.32 6.02 18.76
CA ILE A 397 -1.75 5.77 18.74
C ILE A 397 -2.14 4.36 19.21
N PHE A 398 -1.29 3.35 18.98
CA PHE A 398 -1.54 1.98 19.45
C PHE A 398 -1.53 1.92 20.97
N SER A 399 -0.64 2.70 21.61
CA SER A 399 -0.63 2.86 23.06
C SER A 399 -1.96 3.48 23.53
N VAL A 400 -2.43 4.53 22.85
CA VAL A 400 -3.70 5.20 23.18
C VAL A 400 -4.89 4.24 23.06
N LEU A 401 -5.03 3.57 21.91
CA LEU A 401 -6.12 2.63 21.64
C LEU A 401 -6.15 1.47 22.63
N LEU A 402 -4.99 0.90 22.99
CA LEU A 402 -4.95 -0.18 23.96
C LEU A 402 -5.29 0.28 25.39
N ILE A 403 -4.86 1.46 25.83
CA ILE A 403 -5.27 1.96 27.16
C ILE A 403 -6.77 2.27 27.16
N ILE A 404 -7.31 2.86 26.08
CA ILE A 404 -8.75 3.07 25.93
C ILE A 404 -9.47 1.72 26.02
N LEU A 405 -9.02 0.71 25.28
CA LEU A 405 -9.60 -0.63 25.34
C LEU A 405 -9.57 -1.24 26.75
N GLN A 406 -8.48 -1.06 27.49
CA GLN A 406 -8.41 -1.50 28.90
C GLN A 406 -9.46 -0.78 29.77
N ILE A 407 -9.62 0.54 29.59
CA ILE A 407 -10.66 1.32 30.29
C ILE A 407 -12.05 0.80 29.95
N LEU A 408 -12.33 0.52 28.68
CA LEU A 408 -13.62 -0.01 28.23
C LEU A 408 -13.95 -1.36 28.89
N PHE A 409 -13.02 -2.31 28.92
CA PHE A 409 -13.24 -3.60 29.60
C PHE A 409 -13.45 -3.44 31.11
N LEU A 410 -12.74 -2.52 31.76
CA LEU A 410 -12.90 -2.26 33.19
C LEU A 410 -14.27 -1.64 33.52
N LEU A 411 -14.75 -0.71 32.67
CA LEU A 411 -16.09 -0.14 32.78
C LEU A 411 -17.15 -1.23 32.57
N GLU A 412 -17.02 -2.03 31.52
CA GLU A 412 -17.97 -3.10 31.16
C GLU A 412 -18.15 -4.14 32.27
N ARG A 413 -17.05 -4.48 32.94
CA ARG A 413 -17.03 -5.47 34.02
C ARG A 413 -17.31 -4.88 35.40
N LYS A 414 -17.61 -3.57 35.47
CA LYS A 414 -17.83 -2.81 36.72
C LYS A 414 -16.67 -2.93 37.71
N THR A 415 -15.46 -3.18 37.23
CA THR A 415 -14.24 -3.26 38.04
C THR A 415 -13.61 -1.86 38.14
N LEU A 416 -14.14 -1.03 39.03
CA LEU A 416 -13.76 0.38 39.13
C LEU A 416 -12.36 0.63 39.74
N SER A 417 -11.82 -0.34 40.50
CA SER A 417 -10.56 -0.18 41.23
C SER A 417 -9.35 0.12 40.35
N GLY A 418 -9.32 -0.38 39.10
CA GLY A 418 -8.22 -0.16 38.15
C GLY A 418 -8.40 1.06 37.23
N LEU A 419 -9.58 1.67 37.19
CA LEU A 419 -9.90 2.73 36.23
C LEU A 419 -9.11 4.03 36.45
N PRO A 420 -8.99 4.55 37.69
CA PRO A 420 -8.27 5.82 37.92
C PRO A 420 -6.81 5.75 37.48
N GLU A 421 -6.14 4.63 37.75
CA GLU A 421 -4.74 4.41 37.36
C GLU A 421 -4.59 4.43 35.84
N ARG A 422 -5.50 3.76 35.11
CA ARG A 422 -5.46 3.68 33.64
C ARG A 422 -5.74 5.03 32.98
N ILE A 423 -6.71 5.79 33.48
CA ILE A 423 -7.05 7.14 32.99
C ILE A 423 -5.91 8.12 33.26
N GLU A 424 -5.31 8.11 34.46
CA GLU A 424 -4.18 8.99 34.79
C GLU A 424 -2.92 8.62 33.98
N ARG A 425 -2.68 7.32 33.74
CA ARG A 425 -1.61 6.87 32.85
C ARG A 425 -1.82 7.38 31.42
N LEU A 426 -3.03 7.29 30.89
CA LEU A 426 -3.37 7.78 29.55
C LEU A 426 -3.19 9.30 29.43
N LYS A 427 -3.60 10.06 30.45
CA LYS A 427 -3.36 11.51 30.55
C LYS A 427 -1.87 11.86 30.56
N LYS A 428 -1.08 11.21 31.41
CA LYS A 428 0.38 11.43 31.47
C LYS A 428 1.04 11.10 30.14
N TYR A 429 0.60 10.04 29.47
CA TYR A 429 1.08 9.68 28.14
C TYR A 429 0.72 10.75 27.11
N ALA A 430 -0.55 11.19 27.06
CA ALA A 430 -1.02 12.22 26.14
C ALA A 430 -0.21 13.51 26.25
N ASN A 431 0.00 14.00 27.48
CA ASN A 431 0.75 15.24 27.72
C ASN A 431 2.23 15.15 27.33
N ARG A 432 2.84 13.96 27.40
CA ARG A 432 4.27 13.77 27.11
C ARG A 432 4.57 13.39 25.67
N GLN A 433 3.66 12.63 25.03
CA GLN A 433 3.94 11.96 23.76
C GLN A 433 3.07 12.42 22.60
N LEU A 434 1.88 12.99 22.84
CA LEU A 434 0.96 13.36 21.78
C LEU A 434 1.04 14.86 21.47
N ARG A 435 1.34 15.18 20.21
CA ARG A 435 1.27 16.55 19.68
C ARG A 435 -0.18 16.90 19.38
N LYS A 436 -0.67 18.05 19.86
CA LYS A 436 -2.09 18.42 19.73
C LYS A 436 -2.52 18.62 18.28
N GLU A 437 -1.59 19.08 17.43
CA GLU A 437 -1.82 19.34 16.02
C GLU A 437 -2.08 18.05 15.22
N GLU A 438 -1.56 16.92 15.70
CA GLU A 438 -1.69 15.61 15.04
C GLU A 438 -2.76 14.74 15.70
N TYR A 439 -2.85 14.76 17.04
CA TYR A 439 -3.71 13.86 17.82
C TYR A 439 -4.89 14.59 18.46
N HIS A 440 -5.38 15.67 17.85
CA HIS A 440 -6.39 16.56 18.43
C HIS A 440 -7.59 15.80 19.01
N ARG A 441 -8.25 14.97 18.19
CA ARG A 441 -9.43 14.19 18.60
C ARG A 441 -9.12 13.23 19.76
N SER A 442 -8.02 12.48 19.66
CA SER A 442 -7.56 11.59 20.75
C SER A 442 -7.33 12.36 22.05
N VAL A 443 -6.71 13.54 22.00
CA VAL A 443 -6.47 14.38 23.18
C VAL A 443 -7.79 14.87 23.81
N GLN A 444 -8.78 15.28 22.99
CA GLN A 444 -10.09 15.69 23.52
C GLN A 444 -10.84 14.52 24.15
N PHE A 445 -10.81 13.34 23.53
CA PHE A 445 -11.43 12.14 24.10
C PHE A 445 -10.79 11.75 25.44
N ILE A 446 -9.46 11.83 25.55
CA ILE A 446 -8.73 11.59 26.80
C ILE A 446 -9.15 12.60 27.90
N ARG A 447 -9.47 13.84 27.54
CA ARG A 447 -9.98 14.85 28.49
C ARG A 447 -11.41 14.57 28.96
N LEU A 448 -12.25 13.96 28.11
CA LEU A 448 -13.57 13.47 28.49
C LEU A 448 -13.46 12.35 29.53
N LEU A 449 -12.60 11.35 29.28
CA LEU A 449 -12.32 10.28 30.25
C LEU A 449 -11.78 10.82 31.59
N GLN A 450 -11.02 11.92 31.57
CA GLN A 450 -10.58 12.58 32.80
C GLN A 450 -11.72 13.20 33.60
N GLN A 451 -12.73 13.78 32.94
CA GLN A 451 -13.90 14.29 33.66
C GLN A 451 -14.69 13.13 34.27
N LEU A 452 -14.77 12.00 33.56
CA LEU A 452 -15.39 10.78 34.08
C LEU A 452 -14.75 10.31 35.40
N ASN A 453 -13.41 10.28 35.45
CA ASN A 453 -12.68 9.92 36.67
C ASN A 453 -12.81 10.95 37.79
N LYS A 454 -13.10 12.22 37.49
CA LYS A 454 -13.29 13.26 38.52
C LYS A 454 -14.68 13.25 39.14
N ALA A 455 -15.66 12.78 38.37
CA ALA A 455 -17.05 12.63 38.78
C ALA A 455 -17.31 11.26 39.42
N ASP A 456 -16.24 10.55 39.84
CA ASP A 456 -16.31 9.18 40.37
C ASP A 456 -17.22 8.24 39.57
N TYR A 457 -17.21 8.39 38.23
CA TYR A 457 -18.02 7.62 37.29
C TYR A 457 -19.54 7.79 37.44
N GLN A 458 -20.00 8.84 38.12
CA GLN A 458 -21.41 9.18 38.29
C GLN A 458 -21.84 10.23 37.26
N LEU A 459 -22.98 10.00 36.60
CA LEU A 459 -23.47 10.90 35.56
C LEU A 459 -23.87 12.28 36.10
N GLU A 460 -24.41 12.31 37.32
CA GLU A 460 -24.93 13.52 37.97
C GLU A 460 -23.82 14.51 38.34
N GLU A 461 -22.62 13.99 38.62
CA GLU A 461 -21.45 14.80 39.00
C GLU A 461 -20.60 15.24 37.79
N LEU A 462 -20.94 14.80 36.58
CA LEU A 462 -20.23 15.19 35.36
C LEU A 462 -20.40 16.67 35.06
N SER A 463 -19.30 17.41 35.13
CA SER A 463 -19.22 18.80 34.73
C SER A 463 -18.18 19.00 33.62
N ASN A 464 -18.28 20.11 32.88
CA ASN A 464 -17.27 20.55 31.90
C ASN A 464 -16.98 19.58 30.73
N THR A 465 -17.85 18.61 30.45
CA THR A 465 -17.71 17.68 29.32
C THR A 465 -18.09 18.32 27.98
N GLY A 466 -19.08 19.22 27.97
CA GLY A 466 -19.61 19.86 26.76
C GLY A 466 -18.53 20.55 25.92
N LYS A 467 -17.60 21.29 26.55
CA LYS A 467 -16.49 21.94 25.83
C LYS A 467 -15.61 20.94 25.07
N TYR A 468 -15.24 19.84 25.72
CA TYR A 468 -14.37 18.83 25.11
C TYR A 468 -15.09 18.01 24.04
N TYR A 469 -16.37 17.69 24.27
CA TYR A 469 -17.18 16.94 23.32
C TYR A 469 -17.53 17.77 22.08
N SER A 470 -17.89 19.04 22.23
CA SER A 470 -18.08 19.96 21.10
C SER A 470 -16.78 20.17 20.32
N SER A 471 -15.64 20.29 21.02
CA SER A 471 -14.32 20.39 20.38
C SER A 471 -13.89 19.10 19.68
N LEU A 472 -14.34 17.94 20.15
CA LEU A 472 -14.13 16.65 19.49
C LEU A 472 -14.94 16.61 18.18
N LYS A 473 -16.22 16.99 18.23
CA LYS A 473 -17.12 17.03 17.07
C LYS A 473 -16.76 18.09 16.04
N SER A 474 -16.11 19.19 16.43
CA SER A 474 -15.71 20.24 15.49
C SER A 474 -14.58 19.80 14.54
N TYR A 475 -13.93 18.67 14.81
CA TYR A 475 -12.96 18.05 13.91
C TYR A 475 -13.49 16.69 13.52
N SER A 476 -13.91 16.53 12.26
CA SER A 476 -14.38 15.25 11.75
C SER A 476 -13.30 14.17 11.86
N PHE A 477 -13.73 12.92 12.03
CA PHE A 477 -12.85 11.77 11.87
C PHE A 477 -12.18 11.83 10.49
N PHE A 478 -10.86 11.58 10.46
CA PHE A 478 -10.10 11.61 9.21
C PHE A 478 -8.98 10.58 9.22
N TYR A 479 -9.11 9.58 8.36
CA TYR A 479 -8.22 8.44 8.25
C TYR A 479 -7.81 8.12 6.81
N ARG A 480 -6.56 8.43 6.50
CA ARG A 480 -5.93 8.21 5.18
C ARG A 480 -4.91 7.06 5.18
N GLY A 481 -5.10 6.04 6.03
CA GLY A 481 -4.17 4.93 6.19
C GLY A 481 -3.00 5.20 7.14
N LYS A 482 -2.92 6.42 7.71
CA LYS A 482 -1.92 6.79 8.71
C LYS A 482 -2.41 6.42 10.10
N VAL A 483 -1.62 5.62 10.82
CA VAL A 483 -1.96 5.16 12.17
C VAL A 483 -2.33 6.29 13.12
N SER A 484 -1.76 7.49 12.99
CA SER A 484 -2.07 8.61 13.90
C SER A 484 -3.53 9.08 13.88
N GLY A 485 -4.24 8.89 12.77
CA GLY A 485 -5.68 9.17 12.66
C GLY A 485 -6.58 7.97 12.93
N LEU A 486 -6.03 6.84 13.40
CA LEU A 486 -6.80 5.60 13.58
C LEU A 486 -7.73 5.70 14.79
N GLU A 487 -9.03 5.48 14.53
CA GLU A 487 -10.06 5.27 15.55
C GLU A 487 -10.80 3.98 15.20
N VAL A 488 -10.76 2.97 16.07
CA VAL A 488 -11.45 1.69 15.80
C VAL A 488 -12.97 1.86 15.91
N ILE A 489 -13.41 2.67 16.87
CA ILE A 489 -14.77 3.16 17.03
C ILE A 489 -14.64 4.69 17.12
N PRO A 490 -15.48 5.47 16.42
CA PRO A 490 -15.45 6.93 16.52
C PRO A 490 -15.56 7.38 17.97
N TYR A 491 -14.69 8.30 18.39
CA TYR A 491 -14.63 8.70 19.80
C TYR A 491 -15.95 9.27 20.35
N GLU A 492 -16.71 9.98 19.54
CA GLU A 492 -18.04 10.50 19.89
C GLU A 492 -19.04 9.37 20.16
N LYS A 493 -19.07 8.33 19.31
CA LYS A 493 -19.88 7.13 19.55
C LYS A 493 -19.41 6.37 20.79
N LEU A 494 -18.10 6.30 20.98
CA LEU A 494 -17.52 5.63 22.15
C LEU A 494 -17.88 6.37 23.45
N TRP A 495 -17.88 7.70 23.42
CA TRP A 495 -18.29 8.53 24.55
C TRP A 495 -19.78 8.35 24.87
N GLU A 496 -20.64 8.38 23.85
CA GLU A 496 -22.08 8.14 24.02
C GLU A 496 -22.35 6.75 24.63
N ARG A 497 -21.62 5.72 24.18
CA ARG A 497 -21.67 4.37 24.75
C ARG A 497 -21.24 4.35 26.21
N ILE A 498 -20.12 4.97 26.55
CA ILE A 498 -19.65 5.07 27.95
C ILE A 498 -20.73 5.70 28.83
N LEU A 499 -21.35 6.81 28.40
CA LEU A 499 -22.41 7.46 29.15
C LEU A 499 -23.65 6.56 29.31
N SER A 500 -23.97 5.74 28.32
CA SER A 500 -25.09 4.81 28.40
C SER A 500 -24.91 3.71 29.45
N TYR A 501 -23.68 3.29 29.77
CA TYR A 501 -23.41 2.30 30.82
C TYR A 501 -23.48 2.84 32.23
N LEU A 502 -23.34 4.16 32.37
CA LEU A 502 -23.39 4.83 33.68
C LEU A 502 -24.82 5.24 34.06
N LYS A 503 -25.77 5.09 33.14
CA LYS A 503 -27.22 5.11 33.43
C LYS A 503 -27.63 3.74 33.95
#